data_AF-A0AAW2L1C5-F1
#
_entry.id   AF-A0AAW2L1C5-F1
#
_cell.length_a   1.000
_cell.length_b   1.000
_cell.length_c   1.000
_cell.angle_alpha   90.00
_cell.angle_beta   90.00
_cell.angle_gamma   90.00
#
_symmetry.space_group_name_H-M   'P 1'
#
loop_
_entity.id
_entity.type
_entity.pdbx_description
1 polymer ?
#
loop_
_entity_poly.entity_id
_entity_poly.type
_entity_poly.pdbx_seq_one_letter_code
_entity_poly.pdbx_strand_id
1 'polypeptide(L)'
;MERSVSWLTCGISERNDGMEISLLKSLLNSITSFLQLSSFEGIKSEPLQKYYQKIEQILKLLKPILDAIVGAEIASDEMLQRAFAGLLQSVDELREICETWQPLMSKIYLAQQLLSFFRNQRHGNAARG
;
A
#
# COMPACT_ATOMS: atom_id res chain seq x y z
N MET A 1 55.09 -24.12 -11.19
CA MET A 1 55.56 -23.67 -9.86
C MET A 1 56.37 -22.42 -10.16
N GLU A 2 55.93 -21.19 -9.95
CA GLU A 2 55.08 -20.64 -8.91
C GLU A 2 54.12 -19.58 -9.48
N ARG A 3 53.00 -19.38 -8.78
CA ARG A 3 51.99 -18.36 -9.07
C ARG A 3 52.42 -17.06 -8.38
N SER A 4 52.66 -16.00 -9.15
CA SER A 4 52.64 -14.63 -8.63
C SER A 4 51.60 -13.85 -9.39
N VAL A 5 50.36 -13.87 -8.88
CA VAL A 5 49.33 -12.90 -9.24
C VAL A 5 49.34 -11.86 -8.14
N SER A 6 49.95 -10.71 -8.44
CA SER A 6 49.92 -9.52 -7.62
C SER A 6 48.50 -8.97 -7.64
N TRP A 7 47.69 -9.35 -6.65
CA TRP A 7 46.49 -8.61 -6.30
C TRP A 7 46.92 -7.33 -5.58
N LEU A 8 46.19 -6.24 -5.81
CA LEU A 8 46.46 -4.83 -5.41
C LEU A 8 47.18 -4.07 -6.55
N THR A 9 46.57 -3.13 -7.28
CA THR A 9 45.52 -2.18 -6.93
C THR A 9 44.90 -1.61 -8.22
N CYS A 10 43.60 -1.29 -8.20
CA CYS A 10 43.05 0.02 -8.57
C CYS A 10 41.63 -0.11 -9.17
N GLY A 11 40.64 0.28 -8.36
CA GLY A 11 39.55 1.11 -8.86
C GLY A 11 38.37 0.42 -9.54
N ILE A 12 37.71 -0.53 -8.89
CA ILE A 12 36.27 -0.66 -9.07
C ILE A 12 35.64 -0.40 -7.71
N SER A 13 35.25 0.85 -7.51
CA SER A 13 34.23 1.21 -6.53
C SER A 13 32.98 0.44 -6.95
N GLU A 14 32.76 -0.70 -6.30
CA GLU A 14 31.49 -1.42 -6.33
C GLU A 14 30.44 -0.45 -5.78
N ARG A 15 29.75 0.17 -6.73
CA ARG A 15 28.63 1.05 -6.54
C ARG A 15 27.54 0.28 -5.78
N ASN A 16 26.95 0.94 -4.80
CA ASN A 16 25.81 0.50 -3.99
C ASN A 16 24.48 0.37 -4.79
N ASP A 17 24.55 0.10 -6.09
CA ASP A 17 23.40 0.13 -7.01
C ASP A 17 22.36 -0.97 -6.73
N GLY A 18 22.75 -2.03 -5.99
CA GLY A 18 21.86 -3.16 -5.68
C GLY A 18 20.79 -2.86 -4.63
N MET A 19 21.10 -2.02 -3.63
CA MET A 19 20.20 -1.79 -2.49
C MET A 19 19.22 -0.63 -2.76
N GLU A 20 19.64 0.36 -3.54
CA GLU A 20 18.86 1.57 -3.85
C GLU A 20 17.75 1.32 -4.87
N ILE A 21 18.03 0.47 -5.87
CA ILE A 21 17.02 -0.03 -6.83
C ILE A 21 15.97 -0.90 -6.10
N SER A 22 16.34 -1.51 -4.98
CA SER A 22 15.44 -2.40 -4.22
C SER A 22 14.34 -1.64 -3.47
N LEU A 23 14.63 -0.45 -2.91
CA LEU A 23 13.64 0.35 -2.19
C LEU A 23 12.55 0.91 -3.10
N LEU A 24 12.94 1.54 -4.22
CA LEU A 24 11.99 2.15 -5.14
C LEU A 24 11.11 1.10 -5.83
N LYS A 25 11.68 -0.06 -6.17
CA LYS A 25 10.90 -1.22 -6.64
C LYS A 25 9.93 -1.74 -5.59
N SER A 26 10.35 -1.79 -4.32
CA SER A 26 9.48 -2.18 -3.21
C SER A 26 8.31 -1.19 -3.05
N LEU A 27 8.57 0.11 -3.12
CA LEU A 27 7.54 1.16 -3.10
C LEU A 27 6.54 1.01 -4.26
N LEU A 28 7.03 0.80 -5.48
CA LEU A 28 6.17 0.58 -6.65
C LEU A 28 5.31 -0.68 -6.51
N ASN A 29 5.88 -1.76 -5.99
CA ASN A 29 5.14 -2.98 -5.69
C ASN A 29 4.09 -2.73 -4.61
N SER A 30 4.43 -1.94 -3.59
CA SER A 30 3.51 -1.64 -2.50
C SER A 30 2.32 -0.81 -2.97
N ILE A 31 2.58 0.24 -3.75
CA ILE A 31 1.54 1.06 -4.39
C ILE A 31 0.65 0.18 -5.28
N THR A 32 1.24 -0.69 -6.10
CA THR A 32 0.48 -1.56 -7.01
C THR A 32 -0.47 -2.48 -6.25
N SER A 33 0.01 -3.10 -5.17
CA SER A 33 -0.80 -3.97 -4.32
C SER A 33 -1.90 -3.19 -3.59
N PHE A 34 -1.63 -1.97 -3.12
CA PHE A 34 -2.67 -1.11 -2.55
C PHE A 34 -3.80 -0.80 -3.56
N LEU A 35 -3.45 -0.43 -4.80
CA LEU A 35 -4.44 -0.13 -5.84
C LEU A 35 -5.32 -1.33 -6.19
N GLN A 36 -4.78 -2.55 -6.08
CA GLN A 36 -5.57 -3.78 -6.24
C GLN A 36 -6.56 -3.95 -5.09
N LEU A 37 -6.14 -3.69 -3.85
CA LEU A 37 -7.00 -3.76 -2.67
C LEU A 37 -8.08 -2.66 -2.70
N SER A 38 -7.76 -1.46 -3.17
CA SER A 38 -8.72 -0.33 -3.25
C SER A 38 -9.81 -0.57 -4.29
N SER A 39 -9.53 -1.37 -5.32
CA SER A 39 -10.50 -1.73 -6.36
C SER A 39 -11.60 -2.72 -5.89
N PHE A 40 -11.50 -3.22 -4.66
CA PHE A 40 -12.45 -4.20 -4.12
C PHE A 40 -13.82 -3.56 -3.82
N GLU A 41 -14.83 -3.95 -4.60
CA GLU A 41 -16.18 -3.39 -4.65
C GLU A 41 -17.06 -3.68 -3.40
N GLY A 42 -16.48 -4.24 -2.33
CA GLY A 42 -17.22 -4.72 -1.15
C GLY A 42 -17.64 -3.64 -0.14
N ILE A 43 -17.08 -2.42 -0.19
CA ILE A 43 -17.33 -1.37 0.81
C ILE A 43 -18.44 -0.42 0.33
N LYS A 44 -19.69 -0.70 0.70
CA LYS A 44 -20.86 0.16 0.40
C LYS A 44 -21.04 1.35 1.37
N SER A 45 -19.97 1.76 2.05
CA SER A 45 -19.98 2.89 2.99
C SER A 45 -19.50 4.15 2.28
N GLU A 46 -20.44 5.03 1.94
CA GLU A 46 -20.24 6.25 1.15
C GLU A 46 -19.11 7.19 1.64
N PRO A 47 -18.90 7.43 2.96
CA PRO A 47 -17.78 8.25 3.40
C PRO A 47 -16.42 7.56 3.22
N LEU A 48 -16.33 6.27 3.55
CA LEU A 48 -15.06 5.53 3.50
C LEU A 48 -14.60 5.33 2.05
N GLN A 49 -15.53 5.08 1.14
CA GLN A 49 -15.28 4.95 -0.28
C GLN A 49 -14.66 6.22 -0.89
N LYS A 50 -15.15 7.42 -0.50
CA LYS A 50 -14.61 8.69 -1.00
C LYS A 50 -13.15 8.91 -0.60
N TYR A 51 -12.79 8.53 0.63
CA TYR A 51 -11.39 8.61 1.08
C TYR A 51 -10.50 7.64 0.31
N TYR A 52 -10.94 6.38 0.12
CA TYR A 52 -10.19 5.41 -0.67
C TYR A 52 -9.99 5.84 -2.12
N GLN A 53 -11.04 6.30 -2.78
CA GLN A 53 -10.95 6.79 -4.17
C GLN A 53 -9.99 7.96 -4.31
N LYS A 54 -9.97 8.89 -3.35
CA LYS A 54 -9.08 10.05 -3.41
C LYS A 54 -7.62 9.64 -3.24
N ILE A 55 -7.34 8.71 -2.32
CA ILE A 55 -6.00 8.15 -2.12
C ILE A 55 -5.54 7.37 -3.35
N GLU A 56 -6.42 6.54 -3.92
CA GLU A 56 -6.17 5.81 -5.16
C GLU A 56 -5.80 6.74 -6.32
N GLN A 57 -6.54 7.84 -6.50
CA GLN A 57 -6.25 8.84 -7.53
C GLN A 57 -4.87 9.47 -7.35
N ILE A 58 -4.48 9.82 -6.12
CA ILE A 58 -3.16 10.38 -5.83
C ILE A 58 -2.06 9.37 -6.16
N LEU A 59 -2.21 8.11 -5.72
CA LEU A 59 -1.22 7.06 -5.95
C LEU A 59 -1.09 6.68 -7.43
N LYS A 60 -2.18 6.77 -8.21
CA LYS A 60 -2.16 6.59 -9.68
C LYS A 60 -1.35 7.66 -10.40
N LEU A 61 -1.35 8.90 -9.91
CA LEU A 61 -0.51 9.98 -10.45
C LEU A 61 0.94 9.83 -10.03
N LEU A 62 1.18 9.35 -8.81
CA LEU A 62 2.52 9.21 -8.24
C LEU A 62 3.30 8.05 -8.88
N LYS A 63 2.63 6.93 -9.16
CA LYS A 63 3.25 5.73 -9.74
C LYS A 63 4.08 6.00 -11.02
N PRO A 64 3.56 6.65 -12.09
CA PRO A 64 4.35 6.89 -13.29
C PRO A 64 5.54 7.83 -13.07
N ILE A 65 5.45 8.75 -12.09
CA ILE A 65 6.57 9.62 -11.71
C ILE A 65 7.68 8.77 -11.11
N LEU A 66 7.34 7.87 -10.19
CA LEU A 66 8.29 6.94 -9.58
C LEU A 66 8.89 5.97 -10.63
N ASP A 67 8.08 5.44 -11.54
CA ASP A 67 8.55 4.56 -12.63
C ASP A 67 9.58 5.27 -13.53
N ALA A 68 9.39 6.57 -13.81
CA ALA A 68 10.34 7.37 -14.58
C ALA A 68 11.67 7.60 -13.84
N ILE A 69 11.64 7.65 -12.49
CA ILE A 69 12.83 7.85 -11.66
C ILE A 69 13.66 6.56 -11.55
N VAL A 70 13.04 5.36 -11.59
CA VAL A 70 13.75 4.07 -11.47
C VAL A 70 14.93 3.91 -12.43
N GLY A 71 14.83 4.49 -13.64
CA GLY A 71 15.88 4.43 -14.66
C GLY A 71 16.82 5.64 -14.69
N ALA A 72 16.62 6.62 -13.82
CA ALA A 72 17.39 7.86 -13.80
C ALA A 72 18.50 7.82 -12.74
N GLU A 73 19.63 8.49 -13.02
CA GLU A 73 20.75 8.63 -12.08
C GLU A 73 20.36 9.34 -10.77
N ILE A 74 19.26 10.10 -10.79
CA ILE A 74 18.66 10.78 -9.63
C ILE A 74 18.11 9.78 -8.60
N ALA A 75 17.89 8.51 -8.97
CA ALA A 75 17.40 7.48 -8.06
C ALA A 75 18.33 7.22 -6.87
N SER A 76 19.63 7.49 -6.97
CA SER A 76 20.59 7.27 -5.89
C SER A 76 20.74 8.45 -4.93
N ASP A 77 19.97 9.53 -5.10
CA ASP A 77 20.03 10.69 -4.22
C ASP A 77 19.60 10.33 -2.79
N GLU A 78 20.45 10.58 -1.80
CA GLU A 78 20.21 10.18 -0.41
C GLU A 78 18.96 10.84 0.21
N MET A 79 18.68 12.11 -0.13
CA MET A 79 17.50 12.81 0.37
C MET A 79 16.23 12.21 -0.24
N LEU A 80 16.29 11.87 -1.53
CA LEU A 80 15.21 11.22 -2.26
C LEU A 80 14.96 9.80 -1.75
N GLN A 81 16.01 9.04 -1.45
CA GLN A 81 15.91 7.70 -0.86
C GLN A 81 15.22 7.74 0.51
N ARG A 82 15.53 8.73 1.37
CA ARG A 82 14.80 8.92 2.64
C ARG A 82 13.34 9.27 2.42
N ALA A 83 13.04 10.11 1.42
CA ALA A 83 11.66 10.43 1.06
C ALA A 83 10.89 9.19 0.56
N PHE A 84 11.52 8.34 -0.25
CA PHE A 84 10.94 7.08 -0.70
C PHE A 84 10.71 6.09 0.44
N ALA A 85 11.63 6.00 1.41
CA ALA A 85 11.44 5.16 2.59
C ALA A 85 10.24 5.61 3.42
N GLY A 86 10.11 6.91 3.69
CA GLY A 86 8.96 7.45 4.44
C GLY A 86 7.62 7.27 3.69
N LEU A 87 7.65 7.41 2.36
CA LEU A 87 6.48 7.16 1.52
C LEU A 87 6.11 5.67 1.50
N LEU A 88 7.07 4.76 1.39
CA LEU A 88 6.84 3.32 1.45
C LEU A 88 6.17 2.93 2.77
N GLN A 89 6.74 3.39 3.89
CA GLN A 89 6.16 3.16 5.21
C GLN A 89 4.70 3.67 5.28
N SER A 90 4.44 4.87 4.79
CA SER A 90 3.09 5.45 4.79
C SER A 90 2.09 4.64 3.94
N VAL A 91 2.54 4.10 2.79
CA VAL A 91 1.71 3.26 1.92
C VAL A 91 1.44 1.89 2.56
N ASP A 92 2.43 1.32 3.25
CA ASP A 92 2.27 0.05 3.96
C ASP A 92 1.34 0.20 5.18
N GLU A 93 1.48 1.25 5.99
CA GLU A 93 0.57 1.56 7.10
C GLU A 93 -0.87 1.75 6.61
N LEU A 94 -1.03 2.50 5.52
CA LEU A 94 -2.33 2.70 4.87
C LEU A 94 -2.93 1.37 4.41
N ARG A 95 -2.13 0.44 3.88
CA ARG A 95 -2.60 -0.90 3.50
C ARG A 95 -3.06 -1.70 4.71
N GLU A 96 -2.27 -1.76 5.77
CA GLU A 96 -2.61 -2.51 6.99
C GLU A 96 -3.93 -2.01 7.60
N ILE A 97 -4.11 -0.69 7.61
CA ILE A 97 -5.35 -0.02 7.96
C ILE A 97 -6.48 -0.57 7.10
N CYS A 98 -6.37 -0.57 5.77
CA CYS A 98 -7.41 -1.09 4.87
C CYS A 98 -7.78 -2.55 5.14
N GLU A 99 -6.77 -3.40 5.29
CA GLU A 99 -6.93 -4.82 5.55
C GLU A 99 -7.60 -5.07 6.90
N THR A 100 -7.32 -4.24 7.91
CA THR A 100 -7.95 -4.31 9.24
C THR A 100 -9.40 -3.79 9.23
N TRP A 101 -9.70 -2.75 8.44
CA TRP A 101 -11.05 -2.20 8.34
C TRP A 101 -12.04 -3.15 7.66
N GLN A 102 -11.61 -3.98 6.71
CA GLN A 102 -12.48 -4.97 6.04
C GLN A 102 -13.22 -5.90 7.03
N PRO A 103 -12.55 -6.66 7.91
CA PRO A 103 -13.21 -7.55 8.86
C PRO A 103 -13.99 -6.80 9.94
N LEU A 104 -13.54 -5.62 10.36
CA LEU A 104 -14.28 -4.79 11.32
C LEU A 104 -15.62 -4.32 10.73
N MET A 105 -15.62 -3.85 9.49
CA MET A 105 -16.84 -3.42 8.79
C MET A 105 -17.82 -4.58 8.57
N SER A 106 -17.32 -5.79 8.26
CA SER A 106 -18.16 -6.99 8.15
C SER A 106 -18.90 -7.30 9.46
N LYS A 107 -18.22 -7.20 10.61
CA LYS A 107 -18.84 -7.39 11.94
C LYS A 107 -19.89 -6.32 12.24
N ILE A 108 -19.59 -5.04 11.96
CA ILE A 108 -20.53 -3.94 12.17
C ILE A 108 -21.77 -4.10 11.30
N TYR A 109 -21.59 -4.45 10.02
CA TYR A 109 -22.69 -4.68 9.08
C TYR A 109 -23.57 -5.86 9.51
N LEU A 110 -22.98 -6.98 9.95
CA LEU A 110 -23.71 -8.10 10.52
C LEU A 110 -24.50 -7.71 11.78
N ALA A 111 -23.89 -6.95 12.68
CA ALA A 111 -24.56 -6.45 13.89
C ALA A 111 -25.75 -5.55 13.54
N GLN A 112 -25.59 -4.64 12.57
CA GLN A 112 -26.69 -3.79 12.08
C GLN A 112 -27.83 -4.62 11.48
N GLN A 113 -27.52 -5.63 10.65
CA GLN A 113 -28.53 -6.51 10.09
C GLN A 113 -29.28 -7.29 11.19
N LEU A 114 -28.58 -7.86 12.16
CA LEU A 114 -29.20 -8.55 13.30
C LEU A 114 -30.09 -7.61 14.12
N LEU A 115 -29.61 -6.41 14.44
CA LEU A 115 -30.40 -5.40 15.16
C LEU A 115 -31.68 -5.04 14.39
N SER A 116 -31.58 -4.87 13.08
CA SER A 116 -32.74 -4.59 12.21
C SER A 116 -33.74 -5.76 12.21
N PHE A 117 -33.24 -7.00 12.15
CA PHE A 117 -34.05 -8.21 12.21
C PHE A 117 -34.82 -8.30 13.54
N PHE A 118 -34.13 -8.14 14.68
CA PHE A 118 -34.79 -8.15 15.99
C PHE A 118 -35.79 -7.02 16.18
N ARG A 119 -35.52 -5.82 15.63
CA ARG A 119 -36.46 -4.70 15.65
C ARG A 119 -37.74 -5.03 14.87
N ASN A 120 -37.61 -5.68 13.72
CA ASN A 120 -38.76 -6.05 12.89
C ASN A 120 -39.59 -7.18 13.55
N GLN A 121 -38.96 -8.13 14.25
CA GLN A 121 -39.66 -9.18 15.01
C GLN A 121 -40.50 -8.61 16.18
N ARG A 122 -40.02 -7.57 16.88
CA ARG A 122 -40.80 -6.93 17.96
C ARG A 122 -42.06 -6.22 17.46
N HIS A 123 -42.02 -5.60 16.28
CA HIS A 123 -43.20 -4.91 15.72
C HIS A 123 -44.19 -5.86 15.05
N GLY A 124 -43.74 -6.98 14.48
CA GLY A 124 -44.63 -7.98 13.86
C GLY A 124 -45.57 -8.69 14.85
N ASN A 125 -45.16 -8.84 16.11
CA ASN A 125 -45.97 -9.49 17.14
C ASN A 125 -46.95 -8.56 17.87
N ALA A 126 -46.76 -7.23 17.78
CA ALA A 126 -47.65 -6.25 18.40
C ALA A 126 -48.93 -5.98 17.60
N ALA A 127 -48.96 -6.35 16.31
CA ALA A 127 -50.10 -6.12 15.41
C ALA A 127 -51.10 -7.29 15.35
N ARG A 128 -50.96 -8.29 16.24
CA ARG A 128 -51.71 -9.56 16.19
C ARG A 128 -52.51 -9.85 17.47
N GLY A 129 -52.64 -8.88 18.37
CA GLY A 129 -53.48 -8.92 19.57
C GLY A 129 -54.83 -8.27 19.35
#